data_AF-A0A9X9R410-F1
#
_entry.id   AF-A0A9X9R410-F1
#
_cell.length_a   1.000
_cell.length_b   1.000
_cell.length_c   1.000
_cell.angle_alpha   90.00
_cell.angle_beta   90.00
_cell.angle_gamma   90.00
#
_symmetry.space_group_name_H-M   'P 1'
#
loop_
_entity.id
_entity.type
_entity.pdbx_description
1 polymer ?
#
loop_
_entity_poly.entity_id
_entity_poly.type
_entity_poly.pdbx_seq_one_letter_code
_entity_poly.pdbx_strand_id
1 'polypeptide(L)' 'MAFQLKSDKKESEIKTIRFPSSLVEDIEKAMVNKDVTFSSFVLQACQYALDNIDKDN' A
#
# COMPACT_ATOMS: atom_id res chain seq x y z
N MET A 1 19.63 20.89 -29.34
CA MET A 1 19.07 21.00 -27.97
C MET A 1 18.88 19.58 -27.45
N ALA A 2 19.56 19.21 -26.37
CA ALA A 2 19.51 17.86 -25.84
C ALA A 2 18.29 17.71 -24.92
N PHE A 3 17.49 16.68 -25.17
CA PHE A 3 16.39 16.27 -24.31
C PHE A 3 16.96 15.91 -22.93
N GLN A 4 16.67 16.71 -21.91
CA GLN A 4 17.04 16.41 -20.53
C GLN A 4 15.92 15.62 -19.87
N LEU A 5 16.12 14.32 -19.75
CA LEU A 5 15.27 13.43 -18.96
C LEU A 5 15.51 13.75 -17.48
N LYS A 6 14.65 14.57 -16.87
CA LYS A 6 14.64 14.75 -15.41
C LYS A 6 14.22 13.41 -14.80
N SER A 7 15.16 12.75 -14.14
CA SER A 7 14.97 11.48 -13.46
C SER A 7 14.39 11.71 -12.06
N ASP A 8 13.17 12.25 -11.99
CA ASP A 8 12.35 12.15 -10.77
C ASP A 8 11.76 10.74 -10.73
N LYS A 9 12.63 9.74 -10.55
CA LYS A 9 12.19 8.36 -10.31
C LYS A 9 11.57 8.34 -8.92
N LYS A 10 10.24 8.36 -8.85
CA LYS A 10 9.54 7.72 -7.73
C LYS A 10 9.80 6.23 -7.86
N GLU A 11 10.89 5.75 -7.26
CA GLU A 11 11.21 4.33 -7.24
C GLU A 11 10.08 3.59 -6.52
N SER A 12 9.31 2.83 -7.29
CA SER A 12 8.24 1.96 -6.79
C SER A 12 8.59 0.54 -7.20
N GLU A 13 8.71 -0.35 -6.22
CA GLU A 13 8.97 -1.77 -6.45
C GLU A 13 7.66 -2.56 -6.41
N ILE A 14 7.41 -3.39 -7.42
CA ILE A 14 6.29 -4.33 -7.41
C ILE A 14 6.67 -5.52 -6.52
N LYS A 15 5.92 -5.73 -5.43
CA LYS A 15 6.07 -6.89 -4.55
C LYS A 15 4.79 -7.71 -4.56
N THR A 16 4.89 -8.99 -4.94
CA THR A 16 3.76 -9.92 -5.01
C THR A 16 3.72 -10.78 -3.75
N ILE A 17 2.60 -10.76 -3.03
CA ILE A 17 2.36 -11.58 -1.84
C ILE A 17 1.01 -12.27 -1.93
N ARG A 18 0.86 -13.42 -1.26
CA ARG A 18 -0.42 -14.13 -1.17
C ARG A 18 -1.13 -13.74 0.11
N PHE A 19 -2.36 -13.29 -0.01
CA PHE A 19 -3.24 -13.06 1.13
C PHE A 19 -4.13 -14.29 1.37
N PRO A 20 -4.43 -14.64 2.63
CA PRO A 20 -5.51 -15.56 2.95
C PRO A 20 -6.83 -15.06 2.38
N SER A 21 -7.65 -15.95 1.82
CA SER A 21 -8.95 -15.58 1.22
C SER A 21 -9.86 -14.85 2.20
N SER A 22 -9.92 -15.32 3.45
CA SER A 22 -10.70 -14.69 4.51
C SER A 22 -10.30 -13.24 4.77
N LEU A 23 -8.98 -12.95 4.72
CA LEU A 23 -8.47 -11.60 4.95
C LEU A 23 -8.82 -10.67 3.78
N VAL A 24 -8.78 -11.16 2.55
CA VAL A 24 -9.18 -10.37 1.37
C VAL A 24 -10.66 -9.99 1.46
N GLU A 25 -11.53 -10.94 1.82
CA GLU A 25 -12.96 -10.67 1.99
C GLU A 25 -13.23 -9.59 3.05
N ASP A 26 -12.51 -9.63 4.16
CA ASP A 26 -12.68 -8.64 5.24
C ASP A 26 -12.15 -7.26 4.81
N ILE A 27 -11.05 -7.21 4.07
CA ILE A 27 -10.53 -5.96 3.48
C ILE A 27 -11.55 -5.38 2.49
N GLU A 28 -12.09 -6.20 1.58
CA GLU A 28 -13.08 -5.77 0.60
C GLU A 28 -14.34 -5.21 1.28
N LYS A 29 -14.86 -5.90 2.32
CA LYS A 29 -15.98 -5.41 3.13
C LYS A 29 -15.66 -4.08 3.81
N ALA A 30 -14.45 -3.92 4.36
CA ALA A 30 -14.01 -2.69 5.02
C ALA A 30 -13.79 -1.52 4.06
N MET A 31 -13.57 -1.81 2.77
CA MET A 31 -13.43 -0.85 1.68
C MET A 31 -14.77 -0.45 1.04
N VAL A 32 -15.87 -1.16 1.32
CA VAL A 32 -17.19 -0.79 0.80
C VAL A 32 -17.54 0.65 1.21
N ASN A 33 -17.95 1.46 0.23
CA ASN A 33 -18.22 2.90 0.36
C ASN A 33 -17.01 3.79 0.68
N LYS A 34 -15.79 3.27 0.63
CA LYS A 34 -14.57 4.07 0.66
C LYS A 34 -14.02 4.14 -0.76
N ASP A 35 -13.88 5.34 -1.28
CA ASP A 35 -13.30 5.60 -2.61
C ASP A 35 -11.76 5.41 -2.56
N VAL A 36 -11.35 4.17 -2.25
CA VAL A 36 -9.94 3.78 -2.07
C VAL A 36 -9.65 2.49 -2.83
N THR A 37 -8.46 2.39 -3.41
CA THR A 37 -8.00 1.18 -4.08
C THR A 37 -7.40 0.19 -3.10
N PHE A 38 -7.41 -1.11 -3.44
CA PHE A 38 -6.84 -2.15 -2.58
C PHE A 38 -5.36 -1.87 -2.27
N SER A 39 -4.59 -1.47 -3.28
CA SER A 39 -3.18 -1.10 -3.11
C SER A 39 -2.99 0.07 -2.15
N SER A 40 -3.83 1.12 -2.25
CA SER A 40 -3.77 2.27 -1.34
C SER A 40 -4.09 1.87 0.10
N PHE A 41 -5.10 1.01 0.28
CA PHE A 41 -5.46 0.46 1.59
C PHE A 41 -4.30 -0.32 2.20
N VAL A 42 -3.70 -1.24 1.44
CA VAL A 42 -2.59 -2.08 1.92
C VAL A 42 -1.38 -1.20 2.30
N LEU A 43 -1.02 -0.21 1.47
CA LEU A 43 0.08 0.71 1.78
C LEU A 43 -0.16 1.46 3.09
N GLN A 44 -1.37 2.01 3.30
CA GLN A 44 -1.72 2.72 4.53
C GLN A 44 -1.73 1.80 5.76
N ALA A 45 -2.24 0.57 5.62
CA ALA A 45 -2.24 -0.41 6.68
C ALA A 45 -0.80 -0.80 7.08
N CYS A 46 0.09 -1.01 6.11
CA CYS A 46 1.50 -1.27 6.37
C CYS A 46 2.19 -0.07 7.03
N GLN A 47 1.93 1.15 6.57
CA GLN A 47 2.48 2.36 7.17
C GLN A 47 2.04 2.50 8.64
N TYR A 48 0.74 2.33 8.90
CA TYR A 48 0.19 2.36 10.26
C TYR A 48 0.80 1.27 11.15
N ALA A 49 0.96 0.05 10.63
CA ALA A 49 1.57 -1.05 11.40
C ALA A 49 3.02 -0.72 11.76
N LEU A 50 3.81 -0.18 10.82
CA LEU A 50 5.19 0.23 11.08
C LEU A 50 5.28 1.38 12.09
N ASP A 51 4.43 2.42 11.96
CA ASP A 51 4.41 3.57 12.86
C ASP A 51 4.00 3.22 14.31
N ASN A 52 3.37 2.07 14.51
CA ASN A 52 2.91 1.62 15.83
C ASN A 52 3.65 0.38 16.36
N ILE A 53 4.59 -0.19 15.58
CA ILE A 53 5.33 -1.40 16.00
C ILE A 53 6.25 -1.13 17.19
N ASP A 54 6.80 0.08 17.28
CA ASP A 54 7.72 0.51 18.33
C ASP A 54 7.02 1.20 19.52
N LYS A 55 5.72 1.48 19.41
CA LYS A 55 4.94 2.15 20.47
C LYS A 55 4.40 1.20 21.54
N ASP A 56 4.59 -0.10 21.35
CA ASP A 56 4.21 -1.15 22.29
C ASP A 56 5.43 -1.70 23.09
N ASN A 57 6.57 -1.00 23.06
CA ASN A 57 7.76 -1.30 23.89
C ASN A 57 7.90 -0.33 25.07
#